data_AF-A0A952C4H6-F1
#
_entry.id   AF-A0A952C4H6-F1
#
_cell.length_a   1.000
_cell.length_b   1.000
_cell.length_c   1.000
_cell.angle_alpha   90.00
_cell.angle_beta   90.00
_cell.angle_gamma   90.00
#
_symmetry.space_group_name_H-M   'P 1'
#
loop_
_entity.id
_entity.type
_entity.pdbx_description
1 polymer ?
#
loop_
_entity_poly.entity_id
_entity_poly.type
_entity_poly.pdbx_seq_one_letter_code
_entity_poly.pdbx_strand_id
1 'polypeptide(L)'
;MNRENCKMMKLVRVACFAAAALTSSLALAQGAIKSVTGSMQGGTEVLRIDFTQPVAALPTGFATQSPARIALDFPGATSALGNPLVTINQGNLKTVNVVQAQGRSRVVLNLKQPTAYRTELQGDAVLVMLEPVAAAPTASGSATVFSESGNNDVLPIKDIDFRRGPDGSGRILVALANNQVGVDLRQQAKTLTVDFLRSSLAEGLRRKLDVTDFGTPVQRITTTEDGDRVHMVIEPIGEWEHSAYQSDNQFVVEVRQKKIDLSKLTQGPGYSGEKLSLNFQNIEVRSLLQVIADFTNFNIVTSDTVTGALTLRLKDVPWDQALQIIMDAKGLGMRKTGTVLWIAPKDEIDAR
;
A
#
# COMPACT_ATOMS: atom_id res chain seq x y z
N MET A 1 53.34 45.54 54.53
CA MET A 1 52.62 44.26 54.39
C MET A 1 51.38 44.50 53.53
N ASN A 2 51.47 44.49 52.19
CA ASN A 2 50.29 44.59 51.27
C ASN A 2 50.64 44.48 49.77
N ARG A 3 51.52 43.56 49.37
CA ARG A 3 51.76 43.25 47.94
C ARG A 3 51.57 41.78 47.55
N GLU A 4 51.45 40.87 48.51
CA GLU A 4 51.31 39.44 48.21
C GLU A 4 49.85 38.99 47.98
N ASN A 5 48.86 39.70 48.54
CA ASN A 5 47.45 39.31 48.41
C ASN A 5 46.83 39.62 47.02
N CYS A 6 47.48 40.41 46.18
CA CYS A 6 46.94 40.76 44.86
C CYS A 6 47.30 39.73 43.77
N LYS A 7 48.40 38.98 43.94
CA LYS A 7 48.81 37.91 43.00
C LYS A 7 48.00 36.63 43.19
N MET A 8 47.66 36.27 44.43
CA MET A 8 46.87 35.08 44.74
C MET A 8 45.46 35.15 44.12
N MET A 9 44.84 36.33 44.10
CA MET A 9 43.46 36.50 43.62
C MET A 9 43.32 36.54 42.08
N LYS A 10 44.42 36.78 41.34
CA LYS A 10 44.46 36.64 39.88
C LYS A 10 44.73 35.20 39.43
N LEU A 11 45.49 34.42 40.20
CA LEU A 11 45.75 33.01 39.87
C LEU A 11 44.49 32.13 40.03
N VAL A 12 43.66 32.41 41.04
CA VAL A 12 42.42 31.64 41.28
C VAL A 12 41.34 31.92 40.22
N ARG A 13 41.30 33.13 39.64
CA ARG A 13 40.34 33.46 38.57
C ARG A 13 40.72 32.85 37.21
N VAL A 14 42.01 32.61 36.95
CA VAL A 14 42.46 31.94 35.72
C VAL A 14 42.30 30.42 35.82
N ALA A 15 42.43 29.84 37.02
CA ALA A 15 42.19 28.41 37.25
C ALA A 15 40.70 28.01 37.09
N CYS A 16 39.76 28.90 37.44
CA CYS A 16 38.32 28.62 37.24
C CYS A 16 37.84 28.78 35.79
N PHE A 17 38.57 29.49 34.92
CA PHE A 17 38.23 29.57 33.49
C PHE A 17 38.84 28.43 32.66
N ALA A 18 39.88 27.75 33.15
CA ALA A 18 40.45 26.58 32.49
C ALA A 18 39.69 25.27 32.81
N ALA A 19 38.93 25.22 33.90
CA ALA A 19 38.12 24.06 34.28
C ALA A 19 36.74 24.01 33.60
N ALA A 20 36.33 25.06 32.88
CA ALA A 20 35.03 25.16 32.21
C ALA A 20 35.06 24.80 30.72
N ALA A 21 36.21 24.41 30.17
CA ALA A 21 36.39 24.14 28.73
C ALA A 21 36.47 22.65 28.35
N LEU A 22 36.27 21.73 29.30
CA LEU A 22 36.30 20.27 29.07
C LEU A 22 34.96 19.60 29.47
N THR A 23 33.83 20.18 29.10
CA THR A 23 32.63 19.37 28.83
C THR A 23 32.62 19.05 27.34
N SER A 24 33.60 18.27 26.90
CA SER A 24 33.50 17.56 25.63
C SER A 24 32.28 16.65 25.74
N SER A 25 31.19 17.05 25.10
CA SER A 25 30.07 16.18 24.80
C SER A 25 30.63 14.89 24.24
N LEU A 26 30.53 13.79 24.99
CA LEU A 26 30.71 12.45 24.46
C LEU A 26 29.64 12.30 23.38
N ALA A 27 30.01 12.57 22.13
CA ALA A 27 29.26 12.12 20.99
C ALA A 27 29.31 10.60 21.06
N LEU A 28 28.28 9.98 21.64
CA LEU A 28 28.07 8.55 21.56
C LEU A 28 28.11 8.23 20.07
N ALA A 29 29.12 7.44 19.68
CA ALA A 29 29.23 6.99 18.31
C ALA A 29 27.91 6.29 17.96
N GLN A 30 27.30 6.75 16.87
CA GLN A 30 26.01 6.32 16.41
C GLN A 30 26.18 4.98 15.70
N GLY A 31 25.72 3.89 16.32
CA GLY A 31 25.85 2.54 15.78
C GLY A 31 25.21 2.39 14.39
N ALA A 32 25.89 1.70 13.48
CA ALA A 32 25.38 1.43 12.14
C ALA A 32 24.80 0.02 12.06
N ILE A 33 23.67 -0.16 11.39
CA ILE A 33 23.10 -1.48 11.08
C ILE A 33 24.07 -2.20 10.13
N LYS A 34 24.66 -3.29 10.61
CA LYS A 34 25.69 -4.08 9.93
C LYS A 34 25.10 -5.24 9.14
N SER A 35 24.13 -5.95 9.72
CA SER A 35 23.46 -7.09 9.09
C SER A 35 22.04 -7.27 9.58
N VAL A 36 21.22 -7.88 8.73
CA VAL A 36 19.84 -8.27 9.04
C VAL A 36 19.66 -9.72 8.60
N THR A 37 19.30 -10.61 9.50
CA THR A 37 19.15 -12.04 9.23
C THR A 37 17.88 -12.59 9.86
N GLY A 38 17.12 -13.38 9.10
CA GLY A 38 15.93 -14.09 9.58
C GLY A 38 16.26 -15.54 9.90
N SER A 39 15.65 -16.08 10.96
CA SER A 39 15.79 -17.47 11.37
C SER A 39 14.52 -17.98 12.04
N MET A 40 14.40 -19.30 12.17
CA MET A 40 13.37 -19.97 12.98
C MET A 40 14.02 -20.55 14.23
N GLN A 41 13.54 -20.17 15.42
CA GLN A 41 14.01 -20.69 16.70
C GLN A 41 12.83 -21.20 17.52
N GLY A 42 12.80 -22.51 17.80
CA GLY A 42 11.71 -23.12 18.58
C GLY A 42 10.30 -22.90 17.99
N GLY A 43 10.18 -22.81 16.66
CA GLY A 43 8.91 -22.52 15.98
C GLY A 43 8.50 -21.04 15.98
N THR A 44 9.31 -20.15 16.55
CA THR A 44 9.13 -18.69 16.49
C THR A 44 10.05 -18.10 15.44
N GLU A 45 9.53 -17.19 14.62
CA GLU A 45 10.32 -16.45 13.64
C GLU A 45 11.09 -15.33 14.34
N VAL A 46 12.41 -15.30 14.16
CA VAL A 46 13.31 -14.34 14.79
C VAL A 46 14.10 -13.60 13.71
N LEU A 47 13.93 -12.29 13.66
CA LEU A 47 14.80 -11.38 12.91
C LEU A 47 15.88 -10.85 13.83
N ARG A 48 17.15 -11.02 13.46
CA ARG A 48 18.30 -10.44 14.13
C ARG A 48 18.85 -9.28 13.32
N ILE A 49 18.96 -8.12 13.96
CA ILE A 49 19.54 -6.90 13.40
C ILE A 49 20.82 -6.61 14.18
N ASP A 50 21.98 -6.82 13.55
CA ASP A 50 23.28 -6.55 14.18
C ASP A 50 23.73 -5.12 13.87
N PHE A 51 24.35 -4.49 14.86
CA PHE A 51 24.90 -3.15 14.79
C PHE A 51 26.42 -3.20 14.93
N THR A 52 27.11 -2.16 14.48
CA THR A 52 28.57 -2.04 14.65
C THR A 52 28.98 -1.80 16.11
N GLN A 53 28.04 -1.37 16.95
CA GLN A 53 28.24 -1.00 18.35
C GLN A 53 26.98 -1.37 19.17
N PRO A 54 27.11 -1.55 20.49
CA PRO A 54 25.96 -1.82 21.37
C PRO A 54 24.83 -0.80 21.22
N VAL A 55 23.60 -1.29 21.18
CA VAL A 55 22.41 -0.44 21.01
C VAL A 55 21.89 -0.01 22.38
N ALA A 56 21.83 1.30 22.60
CA ALA A 56 21.50 1.87 23.91
C ALA A 56 20.00 1.80 24.27
N ALA A 57 19.11 1.68 23.29
CA ALA A 57 17.66 1.67 23.50
C ALA A 57 16.95 0.77 22.49
N LEU A 58 15.84 0.16 22.92
CA LEU A 58 14.96 -0.59 22.02
C LEU A 58 14.38 0.35 20.94
N PRO A 59 14.16 -0.16 19.72
CA PRO A 59 13.48 0.61 18.70
C PRO A 59 12.04 0.91 19.11
N THR A 60 11.56 2.08 18.69
CA THR A 60 10.11 2.32 18.65
C THR A 60 9.54 1.67 17.40
N GLY A 61 8.31 1.18 17.42
CA GLY A 61 7.75 0.58 16.21
C GLY A 61 6.24 0.42 16.24
N PHE A 62 5.70 0.07 15.08
CA PHE A 62 4.28 -0.18 14.88
C PHE A 62 4.07 -1.24 13.80
N ALA A 63 2.92 -1.92 13.85
CA ALA A 63 2.49 -2.89 12.85
C ALA A 63 1.29 -2.35 12.06
N THR A 64 1.26 -2.61 10.75
CA THR A 64 0.13 -2.33 9.86
C THR A 64 -0.48 -3.64 9.38
N GLN A 65 -1.80 -3.69 9.22
CA GLN A 65 -2.49 -4.92 8.82
C GLN A 65 -2.66 -5.07 7.30
N SER A 66 -2.91 -3.97 6.59
CA SER A 66 -3.09 -3.97 5.13
C SER A 66 -2.34 -2.79 4.51
N PRO A 67 -1.13 -3.00 3.96
CA PRO A 67 -0.39 -4.26 3.88
C PRO A 67 0.16 -4.71 5.25
N ALA A 68 0.38 -6.01 5.41
CA ALA A 68 0.97 -6.58 6.62
C ALA A 68 2.46 -6.17 6.74
N ARG A 69 2.77 -5.20 7.59
CA ARG A 69 4.14 -4.68 7.79
C ARG A 69 4.43 -4.40 9.25
N ILE A 70 5.70 -4.45 9.64
CA ILE A 70 6.20 -3.92 10.92
C ILE A 70 7.28 -2.91 10.60
N ALA A 71 7.15 -1.69 11.12
CA ALA A 71 8.16 -0.65 10.99
C ALA A 71 8.83 -0.40 12.34
N LEU A 72 10.15 -0.54 12.40
CA LEU A 72 10.99 -0.32 13.57
C LEU A 72 11.93 0.85 13.32
N ASP A 73 11.92 1.80 14.23
CA ASP A 73 12.62 3.07 14.15
C ASP A 73 13.74 3.11 15.19
N PHE A 74 14.96 3.28 14.71
CA PHE A 74 16.21 3.32 15.48
C PHE A 74 16.79 4.75 15.46
N PRO A 75 16.55 5.56 16.51
CA PRO A 75 17.08 6.92 16.60
C PRO A 75 18.60 6.92 16.62
N GLY A 76 19.22 7.81 15.84
CA GLY A 76 20.67 7.93 15.73
C GLY A 76 21.34 6.80 14.94
N ALA A 77 20.68 5.69 14.64
CA ALA A 77 21.32 4.60 13.89
C ALA A 77 21.50 4.97 12.42
N THR A 78 22.64 4.59 11.86
CA THR A 78 22.92 4.66 10.41
C THR A 78 22.80 3.26 9.79
N SER A 79 22.81 3.16 8.45
CA SER A 79 22.85 1.87 7.76
C SER A 79 24.22 1.64 7.12
N ALA A 80 24.89 0.56 7.49
CA ALA A 80 26.11 0.07 6.84
C ALA A 80 25.84 -1.14 5.91
N LEU A 81 24.56 -1.42 5.63
CA LEU A 81 24.16 -2.47 4.69
C LEU A 81 24.55 -2.08 3.27
N GLY A 82 25.15 -3.01 2.53
CA GLY A 82 25.44 -2.81 1.11
C GLY A 82 24.19 -2.74 0.22
N ASN A 83 23.07 -3.32 0.67
CA ASN A 83 21.77 -3.24 0.01
C ASN A 83 20.68 -2.92 1.07
N PRO A 84 19.86 -1.87 0.88
CA PRO A 84 18.78 -1.55 1.80
C PRO A 84 17.70 -2.64 1.84
N LEU A 85 17.52 -3.44 0.79
CA LEU A 85 16.54 -4.52 0.73
C LEU A 85 17.20 -5.89 0.95
N VAL A 86 16.78 -6.57 2.02
CA VAL A 86 17.19 -7.95 2.36
C VAL A 86 16.01 -8.89 2.14
N THR A 87 16.22 -9.94 1.34
CA THR A 87 15.19 -10.96 1.08
C THR A 87 15.37 -12.12 2.06
N ILE A 88 14.31 -12.46 2.82
CA ILE A 88 14.34 -13.54 3.82
C ILE A 88 13.51 -14.73 3.36
N ASN A 89 12.28 -14.50 2.88
CA ASN A 89 11.33 -15.52 2.41
C ASN A 89 11.19 -16.74 3.33
N GLN A 90 11.19 -16.54 4.64
CA GLN A 90 11.10 -17.60 5.64
C GLN A 90 9.92 -17.34 6.57
N GLY A 91 9.06 -18.35 6.75
CA GLY A 91 7.87 -18.20 7.58
C GLY A 91 6.91 -17.13 7.05
N ASN A 92 6.45 -16.24 7.91
CA ASN A 92 5.64 -15.07 7.61
C ASN A 92 6.47 -13.89 7.06
N LEU A 93 7.78 -13.86 7.28
CA LEU A 93 8.65 -12.77 6.82
C LEU A 93 9.07 -12.91 5.35
N LYS A 94 8.73 -11.92 4.51
CA LYS A 94 9.12 -11.87 3.08
C LYS A 94 10.45 -11.16 2.90
N THR A 95 10.48 -9.87 3.23
CA THR A 95 11.63 -8.98 3.01
C THR A 95 11.78 -8.00 4.16
N VAL A 96 12.99 -7.46 4.31
CA VAL A 96 13.29 -6.36 5.24
C VAL A 96 13.93 -5.23 4.45
N ASN A 97 13.40 -4.02 4.60
CA ASN A 97 13.92 -2.82 3.97
C ASN A 97 14.47 -1.86 5.03
N VAL A 98 15.68 -1.35 4.85
CA VAL A 98 16.33 -0.41 5.78
C VAL A 98 16.48 0.94 5.10
N VAL A 99 15.80 1.94 5.64
CA VAL A 99 15.77 3.31 5.12
C VAL A 99 16.36 4.25 6.15
N GLN A 100 17.30 5.10 5.75
CA GLN A 100 17.92 6.09 6.63
C GLN A 100 17.46 7.49 6.23
N ALA A 101 16.92 8.26 7.18
CA ALA A 101 16.51 9.65 6.97
C ALA A 101 16.55 10.44 8.29
N GLN A 102 16.95 11.72 8.21
CA GLN A 102 16.89 12.67 9.33
C GLN A 102 17.50 12.15 10.66
N GLY A 103 18.65 11.48 10.59
CA GLY A 103 19.34 10.97 11.79
C GLY A 103 18.68 9.73 12.43
N ARG A 104 17.85 9.00 11.68
CA ARG A 104 17.18 7.77 12.12
C ARG A 104 17.22 6.71 11.02
N SER A 105 17.34 5.45 11.41
CA SER A 105 17.13 4.31 10.50
C SER A 105 15.78 3.65 10.79
N ARG A 106 14.97 3.47 9.76
CA ARG A 106 13.71 2.72 9.79
C ARG A 106 13.90 1.37 9.10
N VAL A 107 13.66 0.30 9.83
CA VAL A 107 13.67 -1.09 9.36
C VAL A 107 12.22 -1.53 9.17
N VAL A 108 11.83 -1.82 7.94
CA VAL A 108 10.46 -2.23 7.56
C VAL A 108 10.45 -3.70 7.17
N LEU A 109 9.75 -4.51 7.95
CA LEU A 109 9.51 -5.92 7.68
C LEU A 109 8.22 -6.06 6.86
N ASN A 110 8.29 -6.67 5.69
CA ASN A 110 7.12 -7.02 4.89
C ASN A 110 6.70 -8.46 5.17
N LEU A 111 5.44 -8.66 5.55
CA LEU A 111 4.91 -9.94 6.02
C LEU A 111 3.93 -10.57 5.01
N LYS A 112 3.65 -11.86 5.18
CA LYS A 112 2.56 -12.55 4.47
C LYS A 112 1.21 -12.28 5.13
N GLN A 113 1.19 -12.18 6.46
CA GLN A 113 0.01 -11.98 7.30
C GLN A 113 0.35 -11.02 8.46
N PRO A 114 -0.60 -10.22 8.97
CA PRO A 114 -0.39 -9.35 10.12
C PRO A 114 -0.04 -10.17 11.37
N THR A 115 0.91 -9.68 12.17
CA THR A 115 1.41 -10.42 13.34
C THR A 115 1.91 -9.46 14.39
N ALA A 116 1.67 -9.80 15.66
CA ALA A 116 2.28 -9.10 16.78
C ALA A 116 3.77 -9.44 16.89
N TYR A 117 4.54 -8.56 17.50
CA TYR A 117 5.98 -8.75 17.65
C TYR A 117 6.45 -8.26 19.01
N ARG A 118 7.59 -8.80 19.43
CA ARG A 118 8.35 -8.30 20.59
C ARG A 118 9.80 -8.06 20.18
N THR A 119 10.42 -7.06 20.80
CA THR A 119 11.82 -6.71 20.55
C THR A 119 12.66 -6.88 21.81
N GLU A 120 13.86 -7.42 21.67
CA GLU A 120 14.80 -7.60 22.77
C GLU A 120 16.20 -7.12 22.35
N LEU A 121 16.92 -6.50 23.29
CA LEU A 121 18.32 -6.10 23.10
C LEU A 121 19.24 -7.23 23.53
N GLN A 122 20.19 -7.57 22.67
CA GLN A 122 21.23 -8.54 22.94
C GLN A 122 22.59 -7.97 22.54
N GLY A 123 23.18 -7.14 23.41
CA GLY A 123 24.48 -6.51 23.17
C GLY A 123 24.47 -5.54 21.99
N ASP A 124 25.12 -5.92 20.90
CA ASP A 124 25.16 -5.22 19.62
C ASP A 124 24.06 -5.65 18.64
N ALA A 125 23.13 -6.50 19.06
CA ALA A 125 22.01 -6.95 18.25
C ALA A 125 20.65 -6.58 18.85
N VAL A 126 19.67 -6.35 17.98
CA VAL A 126 18.26 -6.28 18.32
C VAL A 126 17.58 -7.51 17.73
N LEU A 127 16.91 -8.29 18.58
CA LEU A 127 16.09 -9.43 18.17
C LEU A 127 14.64 -9.00 18.06
N VAL A 128 13.99 -9.31 16.94
CA VAL A 128 12.56 -9.11 16.72
C VAL A 128 11.93 -10.50 16.59
N MET A 129 11.12 -10.87 17.57
CA MET A 129 10.43 -12.16 17.58
C MET A 129 8.99 -11.94 17.14
N LEU A 130 8.58 -12.59 16.05
CA LEU A 130 7.21 -12.55 15.56
C LEU A 130 6.40 -13.64 16.25
N GLU A 131 5.20 -13.30 16.73
CA GLU A 131 4.33 -14.30 17.32
C GLU A 131 3.88 -15.34 16.28
N PRO A 132 3.77 -16.63 16.62
CA PRO A 132 3.32 -17.64 15.68
C PRO A 132 1.91 -17.32 15.18
N VAL A 133 1.77 -17.10 13.87
CA VAL A 133 0.46 -17.06 13.23
C VAL A 133 0.07 -18.49 12.91
N ALA A 134 -0.98 -19.01 13.55
CA ALA A 134 -1.56 -20.28 13.14
C ALA A 134 -1.89 -20.19 11.65
N ALA A 135 -1.45 -21.16 10.86
CA ALA A 135 -1.74 -21.20 9.43
C ALA A 135 -3.26 -21.06 9.24
N ALA A 136 -3.69 -19.93 8.68
CA ALA A 136 -5.09 -19.71 8.39
C ALA A 136 -5.58 -20.84 7.46
N PRO A 137 -6.78 -21.40 7.68
CA PRO A 137 -7.37 -22.30 6.71
C PRO A 137 -7.40 -21.60 5.36
N THR A 138 -7.09 -22.34 4.29
CA THR A 138 -7.29 -21.89 2.91
C THR A 138 -8.71 -21.36 2.78
N ALA A 139 -8.85 -20.05 2.60
CA ALA A 139 -10.15 -19.41 2.44
C ALA A 139 -10.80 -19.94 1.16
N SER A 140 -11.78 -20.83 1.31
CA SER A 140 -12.83 -20.99 0.31
C SER A 140 -13.47 -19.63 0.08
N GLY A 141 -13.61 -19.25 -1.20
CA GLY A 141 -13.98 -17.91 -1.69
C GLY A 141 -14.77 -17.06 -0.70
N SER A 142 -14.08 -16.15 -0.03
CA SER A 142 -14.72 -15.17 0.83
C SER A 142 -15.51 -14.22 -0.06
N ALA A 143 -16.82 -14.09 0.20
CA ALA A 143 -17.61 -13.03 -0.40
C ALA A 143 -16.92 -11.68 -0.13
N THR A 144 -16.66 -10.93 -1.19
CA THR A 144 -16.02 -9.63 -1.06
C THR A 144 -17.10 -8.55 -1.08
N VAL A 145 -17.40 -8.01 0.10
CA VAL A 145 -18.34 -6.90 0.27
C VAL A 145 -17.57 -5.60 -0.01
N PHE A 146 -17.91 -4.91 -1.10
CA PHE A 146 -17.33 -3.60 -1.44
C PHE A 146 -18.06 -2.49 -0.69
N SER A 147 -19.37 -2.68 -0.48
CA SER A 147 -20.25 -1.74 0.18
C SER A 147 -21.37 -2.49 0.89
N GLU A 148 -21.57 -2.22 2.18
CA GLU A 148 -22.87 -2.49 2.82
C GLU A 148 -23.87 -1.47 2.28
N SER A 149 -25.09 -1.92 1.97
CA SER A 149 -26.11 -1.02 1.40
C SER A 149 -26.56 0.01 2.45
N GLY A 150 -26.31 1.29 2.17
CA GLY A 150 -26.79 2.41 2.99
C GLY A 150 -28.17 2.94 2.56
N ASN A 151 -28.68 2.50 1.41
CA ASN A 151 -29.95 2.95 0.86
C ASN A 151 -31.12 2.33 1.59
N ASN A 152 -32.17 3.07 1.94
CA ASN A 152 -33.42 2.52 2.49
C ASN A 152 -34.38 2.02 1.41
N ASP A 153 -34.33 2.65 0.23
CA ASP A 153 -35.17 2.33 -0.92
C ASP A 153 -34.42 1.47 -1.95
N VAL A 154 -35.17 0.81 -2.82
CA VAL A 154 -34.63 0.11 -3.99
C VAL A 154 -34.38 1.13 -5.10
N LEU A 155 -33.13 1.27 -5.53
CA LEU A 155 -32.72 2.26 -6.54
C LEU A 155 -32.31 1.61 -7.87
N PRO A 156 -32.56 2.24 -9.03
CA PRO A 156 -32.25 1.62 -10.31
C PRO A 156 -30.75 1.63 -10.62
N ILE A 157 -30.25 0.55 -11.21
CA ILE A 157 -29.00 0.57 -11.99
C ILE A 157 -29.24 1.44 -13.22
N LYS A 158 -28.39 2.46 -13.40
CA LYS A 158 -28.57 3.47 -14.45
C LYS A 158 -28.10 2.97 -15.81
N ASP A 159 -26.99 2.25 -15.84
CA ASP A 159 -26.39 1.75 -17.08
C ASP A 159 -25.43 0.59 -16.84
N ILE A 160 -25.22 -0.24 -17.86
CA ILE A 160 -24.25 -1.34 -17.89
C ILE A 160 -23.58 -1.33 -19.26
N ASP A 161 -22.28 -1.03 -19.29
CA ASP A 161 -21.44 -0.94 -20.49
C ASP A 161 -20.25 -1.92 -20.41
N PHE A 162 -19.73 -2.30 -21.57
CA PHE A 162 -18.54 -3.13 -21.70
C PHE A 162 -17.52 -2.48 -22.62
N ARG A 163 -16.25 -2.47 -22.20
CA ARG A 163 -15.14 -1.93 -22.99
C ARG A 163 -13.94 -2.84 -22.94
N ARG A 164 -13.23 -2.92 -24.07
CA ARG A 164 -11.90 -3.53 -24.15
C ARG A 164 -10.85 -2.58 -23.60
N GLY A 165 -10.05 -3.04 -22.64
CA GLY A 165 -8.88 -2.33 -22.12
C GLY A 165 -7.67 -2.39 -23.06
N PRO A 166 -6.68 -1.49 -22.89
CA PRO A 166 -5.49 -1.42 -23.75
C PRO A 166 -4.60 -2.67 -23.66
N ASP A 167 -4.63 -3.36 -22.52
CA ASP A 167 -3.92 -4.61 -22.25
C ASP A 167 -4.69 -5.87 -22.71
N GLY A 168 -5.86 -5.69 -23.35
CA GLY A 168 -6.76 -6.78 -23.72
C GLY A 168 -7.67 -7.27 -22.59
N SER A 169 -7.72 -6.55 -21.47
CA SER A 169 -8.70 -6.80 -20.41
C SER A 169 -10.13 -6.48 -20.86
N GLY A 170 -11.11 -7.13 -20.25
CA GLY A 170 -12.53 -6.77 -20.37
C GLY A 170 -12.94 -5.91 -19.17
N ARG A 171 -13.43 -4.70 -19.42
CA ARG A 171 -13.89 -3.75 -18.40
C ARG A 171 -15.41 -3.65 -18.46
N ILE A 172 -16.08 -4.02 -17.38
CA ILE A 172 -17.52 -3.88 -17.17
C ILE A 172 -17.74 -2.62 -16.34
N LEU A 173 -18.49 -1.66 -16.87
CA LEU A 173 -18.80 -0.39 -16.21
C LEU A 173 -20.28 -0.40 -15.82
N VAL A 174 -20.58 -0.25 -14.54
CA VAL A 174 -21.95 -0.19 -14.02
C VAL A 174 -22.19 1.17 -13.40
N ALA A 175 -23.13 1.92 -13.96
CA ALA A 175 -23.55 3.21 -13.43
C ALA A 175 -24.61 2.99 -12.33
N LEU A 176 -24.30 3.40 -11.12
CA LEU A 176 -25.12 3.25 -9.92
C LEU A 176 -25.97 4.51 -9.67
N ALA A 177 -27.08 4.35 -8.94
CA ALA A 177 -27.88 5.49 -8.52
C ALA A 177 -27.06 6.48 -7.67
N ASN A 178 -26.34 5.95 -6.68
CA ASN A 178 -25.47 6.66 -5.75
C ASN A 178 -24.27 5.79 -5.35
N ASN A 179 -23.39 6.33 -4.52
CA ASN A 179 -22.22 5.62 -3.99
C ASN A 179 -22.51 4.73 -2.77
N GLN A 180 -23.78 4.63 -2.34
CA GLN A 180 -24.23 3.86 -1.18
C GLN A 180 -24.88 2.52 -1.54
N VAL A 181 -24.99 2.21 -2.84
CA VAL A 181 -25.44 0.90 -3.31
C VAL A 181 -24.49 -0.18 -2.78
N GLY A 182 -25.03 -1.19 -2.12
CA GLY A 182 -24.26 -2.31 -1.64
C GLY A 182 -23.82 -3.20 -2.80
N VAL A 183 -22.56 -3.62 -2.85
CA VAL A 183 -22.03 -4.48 -3.93
C VAL A 183 -21.26 -5.64 -3.34
N ASP A 184 -21.74 -6.84 -3.65
CA ASP A 184 -21.17 -8.11 -3.25
C ASP A 184 -20.57 -8.78 -4.48
N LEU A 185 -19.26 -8.96 -4.52
CA LEU A 185 -18.60 -9.67 -5.62
C LEU A 185 -18.01 -10.98 -5.11
N ARG A 186 -18.28 -12.05 -5.86
CA ARG A 186 -17.90 -13.41 -5.51
C ARG A 186 -17.39 -14.13 -6.74
N GLN A 187 -16.26 -14.81 -6.59
CA GLN A 187 -15.77 -15.74 -7.61
C GLN A 187 -16.38 -17.11 -7.33
N GLN A 188 -17.24 -17.60 -8.23
CA GLN A 188 -17.90 -18.90 -8.12
C GLN A 188 -17.39 -19.82 -9.22
N ALA A 189 -16.58 -20.80 -8.87
CA ALA A 189 -15.95 -21.72 -9.82
C ALA A 189 -15.18 -20.99 -10.94
N LYS A 190 -15.76 -20.92 -12.16
CA LYS A 190 -15.19 -20.25 -13.33
C LYS A 190 -15.88 -18.93 -13.70
N THR A 191 -16.89 -18.51 -12.95
CA THR A 191 -17.62 -17.26 -13.19
C THR A 191 -17.37 -16.25 -12.07
N LEU A 192 -17.66 -14.99 -12.36
CA LEU A 192 -17.64 -13.90 -11.39
C LEU A 192 -19.08 -13.39 -11.25
N THR A 193 -19.62 -13.48 -10.04
CA THR A 193 -20.97 -13.02 -9.72
C THR A 193 -20.89 -11.71 -8.95
N VAL A 194 -21.70 -10.74 -9.34
CA VAL A 194 -21.81 -9.43 -8.68
C VAL A 194 -23.28 -9.21 -8.31
N ASP A 195 -23.54 -9.05 -7.02
CA ASP A 195 -24.86 -8.74 -6.47
C ASP A 195 -24.91 -7.27 -6.05
N PHE A 196 -25.83 -6.50 -6.65
CA PHE A 196 -26.13 -5.14 -6.25
C PHE A 196 -27.34 -5.16 -5.32
N LEU A 197 -27.12 -4.84 -4.05
CA LEU A 197 -28.13 -4.85 -3.00
C LEU A 197 -29.05 -3.63 -3.11
N ARG A 198 -30.32 -3.80 -2.75
CA ARG A 198 -31.36 -2.75 -2.81
C ARG A 198 -31.35 -2.02 -4.17
N SER A 199 -31.30 -2.81 -5.24
CA SER A 199 -31.17 -2.32 -6.60
C SER A 199 -32.21 -2.94 -7.53
N SER A 200 -32.70 -2.18 -8.51
CA SER A 200 -33.60 -2.65 -9.57
C SER A 200 -32.97 -2.50 -10.95
N LEU A 201 -33.45 -3.28 -11.92
CA LEU A 201 -32.93 -3.33 -13.29
C LEU A 201 -34.03 -2.94 -14.29
N ALA A 202 -33.84 -1.80 -14.95
CA ALA A 202 -34.75 -1.35 -16.01
C ALA A 202 -34.85 -2.38 -17.14
N GLU A 203 -36.01 -2.46 -17.79
CA GLU A 203 -36.30 -3.49 -18.80
C GLU A 203 -35.26 -3.53 -19.94
N GLY A 204 -34.77 -2.37 -20.39
CA GLY A 204 -33.72 -2.28 -21.42
C GLY A 204 -32.34 -2.81 -21.00
N LEU A 205 -32.08 -2.90 -19.69
CA LEU A 205 -30.84 -3.45 -19.13
C LEU A 205 -30.96 -4.94 -18.77
N ARG A 206 -32.17 -5.52 -18.82
CA ARG A 206 -32.43 -6.96 -18.62
C ARG A 206 -32.04 -7.78 -19.85
N ARG A 207 -30.77 -7.68 -20.23
CA ARG A 207 -30.22 -8.28 -21.44
C ARG A 207 -28.96 -9.08 -21.15
N LYS A 208 -28.64 -9.95 -22.10
CA LYS A 208 -27.40 -10.72 -22.13
C LYS A 208 -26.47 -10.08 -23.16
N LEU A 209 -25.30 -9.65 -22.70
CA LEU A 209 -24.25 -9.10 -23.53
C LEU A 209 -23.32 -10.23 -23.95
N ASP A 210 -23.18 -10.43 -25.26
CA ASP A 210 -22.11 -11.26 -25.82
C ASP A 210 -20.96 -10.33 -26.21
N VAL A 211 -19.78 -10.58 -25.65
CA VAL A 211 -18.59 -9.74 -25.82
C VAL A 211 -17.40 -10.54 -26.37
N THR A 212 -17.68 -11.70 -26.97
CA THR A 212 -16.68 -12.61 -27.53
C THR A 212 -15.79 -11.95 -28.59
N ASP A 213 -16.36 -11.07 -29.42
CA ASP A 213 -15.66 -10.44 -30.55
C ASP A 213 -14.66 -9.34 -30.11
N PHE A 214 -14.67 -8.96 -28.83
CA PHE A 214 -13.77 -7.92 -28.31
C PHE A 214 -12.37 -8.47 -27.98
N GLY A 215 -12.13 -9.78 -28.11
CA GLY A 215 -10.82 -10.38 -27.86
C GLY A 215 -10.34 -10.16 -26.43
N THR A 216 -11.26 -10.27 -25.47
CA THR A 216 -11.00 -10.20 -24.02
C THR A 216 -11.23 -11.58 -23.40
N PRO A 217 -10.78 -11.85 -22.16
CA PRO A 217 -11.15 -13.08 -21.47
C PRO A 217 -12.65 -13.18 -21.16
N VAL A 218 -13.41 -12.09 -21.16
CA VAL A 218 -14.84 -12.12 -20.89
C VAL A 218 -15.59 -12.51 -22.16
N GLN A 219 -16.48 -13.51 -22.08
CA GLN A 219 -17.33 -13.92 -23.21
C GLN A 219 -18.75 -13.37 -23.08
N ARG A 220 -19.28 -13.36 -21.85
CA ARG A 220 -20.68 -13.05 -21.62
C ARG A 220 -20.89 -12.34 -20.30
N ILE A 221 -21.85 -11.41 -20.31
CA ILE A 221 -22.36 -10.74 -19.12
C ILE A 221 -23.88 -10.91 -19.14
N THR A 222 -24.42 -11.50 -18.09
CA THR A 222 -25.87 -11.66 -17.91
C THR A 222 -26.28 -10.90 -16.66
N THR A 223 -27.30 -10.05 -16.77
CA THR A 223 -27.79 -9.29 -15.62
C THR A 223 -29.29 -9.54 -15.46
N THR A 224 -29.68 -9.96 -14.26
CA THR A 224 -31.05 -10.30 -13.89
C THR A 224 -31.43 -9.60 -12.60
N GLU A 225 -32.71 -9.29 -12.43
CA GLU A 225 -33.26 -8.79 -11.17
C GLU A 225 -33.89 -9.96 -10.40
N ASP A 226 -33.60 -10.04 -9.10
CA ASP A 226 -34.15 -11.03 -8.18
C ASP A 226 -34.67 -10.32 -6.92
N GLY A 227 -35.96 -9.96 -6.92
CA GLY A 227 -36.56 -9.20 -5.83
C GLY A 227 -35.94 -7.80 -5.69
N ASP A 228 -35.27 -7.55 -4.57
CA ASP A 228 -34.62 -6.27 -4.25
C ASP A 228 -33.12 -6.23 -4.60
N ARG A 229 -32.62 -7.22 -5.36
CA ARG A 229 -31.23 -7.26 -5.82
C ARG A 229 -31.13 -7.36 -7.34
N VAL A 230 -30.04 -6.83 -7.87
CA VAL A 230 -29.60 -7.12 -9.24
C VAL A 230 -28.44 -8.11 -9.19
N HIS A 231 -28.61 -9.26 -9.81
CA HIS A 231 -27.60 -10.30 -9.94
C HIS A 231 -26.95 -10.24 -11.32
N MET A 232 -25.64 -10.03 -11.37
CA MET A 232 -24.83 -10.03 -12.58
C MET A 232 -23.87 -11.22 -12.59
N VAL A 233 -23.88 -11.98 -13.67
CA VAL A 233 -22.94 -13.09 -13.93
C VAL A 233 -22.03 -12.72 -15.08
N ILE A 234 -20.73 -12.74 -14.82
CA ILE A 234 -19.67 -12.54 -15.81
C ILE A 234 -19.03 -13.92 -16.07
N GLU A 235 -19.01 -14.33 -17.34
CA GLU A 235 -18.47 -15.61 -17.78
C GLU A 235 -17.14 -15.41 -18.54
N PRO A 236 -16.00 -15.48 -17.84
CA PRO A 236 -14.68 -15.46 -18.46
C PRO A 236 -14.21 -16.85 -18.91
N ILE A 237 -13.20 -16.86 -19.80
CA ILE A 237 -12.50 -18.06 -20.26
C ILE A 237 -11.01 -18.03 -19.92
N GLY A 238 -10.43 -19.23 -19.83
CA GLY A 238 -9.01 -19.43 -19.56
C GLY A 238 -8.63 -19.17 -18.09
N GLU A 239 -7.33 -18.96 -17.87
CA GLU A 239 -6.82 -18.47 -16.59
C GLU A 239 -6.94 -16.94 -16.57
N TRP A 240 -7.60 -16.41 -15.56
CA TRP A 240 -7.87 -14.99 -15.44
C TRP A 240 -7.68 -14.52 -14.01
N GLU A 241 -7.46 -13.23 -13.87
CA GLU A 241 -7.58 -12.52 -12.62
C GLU A 241 -8.52 -11.34 -12.82
N HIS A 242 -9.13 -10.88 -11.73
CA HIS A 242 -10.03 -9.74 -11.75
C HIS A 242 -9.52 -8.67 -10.77
N SER A 243 -9.87 -7.43 -11.08
CA SER A 243 -9.78 -6.29 -10.17
C SER A 243 -11.12 -5.58 -10.21
N ALA A 244 -11.58 -5.05 -9.08
CA ALA A 244 -12.83 -4.31 -9.03
C ALA A 244 -12.68 -3.08 -8.15
N TYR A 245 -13.40 -2.03 -8.51
CA TYR A 245 -13.43 -0.80 -7.76
C TYR A 245 -14.76 -0.08 -7.89
N GLN A 246 -15.05 0.75 -6.89
CA GLN A 246 -16.15 1.70 -6.94
C GLN A 246 -15.57 3.11 -6.80
N SER A 247 -15.93 3.99 -7.73
CA SER A 247 -15.54 5.39 -7.76
C SER A 247 -16.81 6.22 -7.95
N ASP A 248 -17.11 7.09 -6.99
CA ASP A 248 -18.36 7.86 -6.97
C ASP A 248 -19.58 6.95 -7.20
N ASN A 249 -20.37 7.21 -8.24
CA ASN A 249 -21.57 6.48 -8.60
C ASN A 249 -21.30 5.40 -9.66
N GLN A 250 -20.07 4.92 -9.79
CA GLN A 250 -19.71 3.91 -10.79
C GLN A 250 -18.98 2.74 -10.13
N PHE A 251 -19.43 1.53 -10.46
CA PHE A 251 -18.74 0.30 -10.13
C PHE A 251 -18.10 -0.28 -11.39
N VAL A 252 -16.84 -0.71 -11.28
CA VAL A 252 -16.08 -1.22 -12.41
C VAL A 252 -15.46 -2.55 -12.02
N VAL A 253 -15.64 -3.54 -12.89
CA VAL A 253 -14.96 -4.83 -12.82
C VAL A 253 -14.09 -4.98 -14.05
N GLU A 254 -12.83 -5.27 -13.84
CA GLU A 254 -11.87 -5.51 -14.90
C GLU A 254 -11.34 -6.94 -14.79
N VAL A 255 -11.46 -7.70 -15.88
CA VAL A 255 -11.02 -9.08 -15.97
C VAL A 255 -9.91 -9.18 -17.00
N ARG A 256 -8.76 -9.70 -16.62
CA ARG A 256 -7.58 -9.86 -17.49
C ARG A 256 -7.11 -11.30 -17.50
N GLN A 257 -6.47 -11.71 -18.59
CA GLN A 257 -5.84 -13.02 -18.66
C GLN A 257 -4.67 -13.08 -17.70
N LYS A 258 -4.63 -14.13 -16.89
CA LYS A 258 -3.52 -14.43 -15.99
C LYS A 258 -2.40 -15.03 -16.82
N LYS A 259 -1.45 -14.19 -17.23
CA LYS A 259 -0.24 -14.66 -17.90
C LYS A 259 0.65 -15.35 -16.86
N ILE A 260 0.94 -16.63 -17.06
CA ILE A 260 1.93 -17.35 -16.26
C ILE A 260 3.29 -16.93 -16.79
N ASP A 261 4.01 -16.09 -16.03
CA ASP A 261 5.34 -15.64 -16.40
C ASP A 261 6.36 -16.79 -16.33
N LEU A 262 6.75 -17.33 -17.49
CA LEU A 262 7.98 -18.13 -17.62
C LEU A 262 9.23 -17.26 -17.81
N SER A 263 9.10 -15.93 -17.94
CA SER A 263 10.22 -15.02 -18.25
C SER A 263 9.92 -13.58 -17.82
N LYS A 264 10.44 -13.14 -16.66
CA LYS A 264 10.46 -11.73 -16.20
C LYS A 264 11.33 -10.80 -17.08
N LEU A 265 11.22 -10.80 -18.40
CA LEU A 265 12.12 -10.05 -19.30
C LEU A 265 11.49 -9.45 -20.57
N THR A 266 10.17 -9.42 -20.75
CA THR A 266 9.58 -8.60 -21.83
C THR A 266 8.61 -7.57 -21.26
N GLN A 267 9.08 -6.31 -21.27
CA GLN A 267 8.33 -5.13 -20.87
C GLN A 267 7.20 -4.90 -21.89
N GLY A 268 6.01 -5.40 -21.58
CA GLY A 268 4.75 -4.82 -22.06
C GLY A 268 4.14 -3.94 -20.97
N PRO A 269 3.21 -3.02 -21.31
CA PRO A 269 2.51 -2.19 -20.34
C PRO A 269 1.48 -3.06 -19.59
N GLY A 270 1.93 -3.84 -18.62
CA GLY A 270 1.10 -4.54 -17.67
C GLY A 270 1.28 -3.89 -16.29
N TYR A 271 0.18 -3.62 -15.59
CA TYR A 271 0.24 -3.18 -14.21
C TYR A 271 0.86 -4.29 -13.36
N SER A 272 2.01 -4.01 -12.76
CA SER A 272 2.82 -4.99 -12.03
C SER A 272 3.04 -4.60 -10.58
N GLY A 273 2.36 -3.54 -10.11
CA GLY A 273 2.47 -3.05 -8.75
C GLY A 273 2.00 -4.06 -7.70
N GLU A 274 2.52 -3.92 -6.48
CA GLU A 274 1.96 -4.60 -5.31
C GLU A 274 0.46 -4.25 -5.17
N LYS A 275 -0.37 -5.26 -4.91
CA LYS A 275 -1.82 -5.10 -4.77
C LYS A 275 -2.13 -4.37 -3.47
N LEU A 276 -3.05 -3.42 -3.55
CA LEU A 276 -3.58 -2.67 -2.42
C LEU A 276 -5.11 -2.76 -2.37
N SER A 277 -5.63 -2.59 -1.16
CA SER A 277 -7.06 -2.44 -0.91
C SER A 277 -7.25 -1.16 -0.12
N LEU A 278 -8.08 -0.26 -0.63
CA LEU A 278 -8.32 1.07 -0.06
C LEU A 278 -9.82 1.29 0.06
N ASN A 279 -10.26 1.97 1.11
CA ASN A 279 -11.66 2.34 1.27
C ASN A 279 -11.72 3.75 1.86
N PHE A 280 -12.07 4.70 1.01
CA PHE A 280 -12.20 6.09 1.36
C PHE A 280 -13.57 6.61 0.95
N GLN A 281 -14.16 7.39 1.85
CA GLN A 281 -15.39 8.11 1.61
C GLN A 281 -15.05 9.60 1.65
N ASN A 282 -15.32 10.31 0.56
CA ASN A 282 -15.09 11.75 0.45
C ASN A 282 -13.68 12.21 0.88
N ILE A 283 -12.64 11.57 0.38
CA ILE A 283 -11.25 11.95 0.65
C ILE A 283 -10.76 13.00 -0.33
N GLU A 284 -9.98 13.98 0.13
CA GLU A 284 -9.29 14.91 -0.77
C GLU A 284 -8.31 14.16 -1.68
N VAL A 285 -8.31 14.51 -2.96
CA VAL A 285 -7.48 13.85 -3.98
C VAL A 285 -5.99 13.91 -3.61
N ARG A 286 -5.54 15.04 -3.05
CA ARG A 286 -4.17 15.22 -2.57
C ARG A 286 -3.80 14.21 -1.48
N SER A 287 -4.67 14.05 -0.48
CA SER A 287 -4.48 13.09 0.62
C SER A 287 -4.45 11.65 0.11
N LEU A 288 -5.30 11.33 -0.88
CA LEU A 288 -5.31 10.01 -1.49
C LEU A 288 -4.00 9.72 -2.27
N LEU A 289 -3.48 10.70 -3.00
CA LEU A 289 -2.20 10.58 -3.69
C LEU A 289 -1.03 10.40 -2.71
N GLN A 290 -1.07 11.05 -1.54
CA GLN A 290 -0.08 10.83 -0.48
C GLN A 290 -0.09 9.38 0.04
N VAL A 291 -1.27 8.79 0.26
CA VAL A 291 -1.39 7.39 0.69
C VAL A 291 -0.75 6.43 -0.34
N ILE A 292 -0.90 6.71 -1.64
CA ILE A 292 -0.25 5.92 -2.69
C ILE A 292 1.28 6.12 -2.68
N ALA A 293 1.76 7.35 -2.44
CA ALA A 293 3.19 7.64 -2.32
C ALA A 293 3.83 6.82 -1.18
N ASP A 294 3.19 6.82 -0.02
CA ASP A 294 3.63 6.08 1.17
C ASP A 294 3.65 4.56 0.93
N PHE A 295 2.77 4.05 0.06
CA PHE A 295 2.73 2.63 -0.27
C PHE A 295 3.86 2.18 -1.22
N THR A 296 4.28 3.04 -2.15
CA THR A 296 5.00 2.64 -3.38
C THR A 296 6.48 3.02 -3.40
N ASN A 297 6.98 3.65 -2.33
CA ASN A 297 8.32 4.26 -2.25
C ASN A 297 8.60 5.33 -3.35
N PHE A 298 7.58 5.75 -4.11
CA PHE A 298 7.70 6.87 -5.04
C PHE A 298 7.42 8.18 -4.31
N ASN A 299 8.20 9.21 -4.65
CA ASN A 299 7.91 10.56 -4.18
C ASN A 299 6.88 11.17 -5.13
N ILE A 300 5.64 11.32 -4.67
CA ILE A 300 4.59 11.96 -5.46
C ILE A 300 4.60 13.46 -5.14
N VAL A 301 4.81 14.29 -6.17
CA VAL A 301 4.71 15.74 -6.09
C VAL A 301 3.45 16.17 -6.81
N THR A 302 2.54 16.80 -6.08
CA THR A 302 1.25 17.26 -6.61
C THR A 302 1.28 18.77 -6.81
N SER A 303 0.77 19.27 -7.93
CA SER A 303 0.58 20.71 -8.17
C SER A 303 -0.45 21.27 -7.19
N ASP A 304 -0.32 22.55 -6.83
CA ASP A 304 -1.25 23.22 -5.92
C ASP A 304 -2.68 23.29 -6.48
N THR A 305 -2.81 23.21 -7.80
CA THR A 305 -4.06 23.23 -8.56
C THR A 305 -4.86 21.92 -8.47
N VAL A 306 -4.26 20.83 -7.96
CA VAL A 306 -4.97 19.56 -7.75
C VAL A 306 -5.95 19.71 -6.60
N THR A 307 -7.23 19.81 -6.94
CA THR A 307 -8.34 20.02 -6.00
C THR A 307 -9.46 19.00 -6.22
N GLY A 308 -10.37 18.90 -5.24
CA GLY A 308 -11.54 18.03 -5.27
C GLY A 308 -11.45 16.85 -4.31
N ALA A 309 -12.59 16.20 -4.10
CA ALA A 309 -12.73 15.01 -3.26
C ALA A 309 -13.27 13.83 -4.06
N LEU A 310 -12.99 12.61 -3.60
CA LEU A 310 -13.40 11.37 -4.23
C LEU A 310 -13.86 10.35 -3.18
N THR A 311 -14.87 9.56 -3.51
CA THR A 311 -15.16 8.31 -2.79
C THR A 311 -14.59 7.16 -3.60
N LEU A 312 -13.65 6.41 -3.02
CA LEU A 312 -12.92 5.34 -3.71
C LEU A 312 -12.84 4.09 -2.85
N ARG A 313 -13.27 2.96 -3.43
CA ARG A 313 -13.10 1.64 -2.82
C ARG A 313 -12.39 0.73 -3.80
N LEU A 314 -11.23 0.24 -3.41
CA LEU A 314 -10.38 -0.66 -4.15
C LEU A 314 -10.20 -1.95 -3.37
N LYS A 315 -10.20 -3.07 -4.07
CA LYS A 315 -9.85 -4.35 -3.48
C LYS A 315 -8.91 -5.13 -4.41
N ASP A 316 -7.77 -5.53 -3.87
CA ASP A 316 -6.74 -6.31 -4.58
C ASP A 316 -6.30 -5.67 -5.91
N VAL A 317 -6.24 -4.33 -5.95
CA VAL A 317 -5.88 -3.55 -7.14
C VAL A 317 -4.38 -3.22 -7.10
N PRO A 318 -3.59 -3.51 -8.15
CA PRO A 318 -2.21 -3.03 -8.26
C PRO A 318 -2.12 -1.50 -8.06
N TRP A 319 -1.14 -1.03 -7.28
CA TRP A 319 -1.07 0.41 -6.93
C TRP A 319 -0.93 1.35 -8.13
N ASP A 320 -0.28 0.91 -9.19
CA ASP A 320 -0.07 1.63 -10.44
C ASP A 320 -1.40 1.77 -11.18
N GLN A 321 -2.23 0.73 -11.15
CA GLN A 321 -3.61 0.77 -11.63
C GLN A 321 -4.48 1.67 -10.74
N ALA A 322 -4.34 1.60 -9.43
CA ALA A 322 -5.06 2.46 -8.50
C ALA A 322 -4.76 3.96 -8.75
N LEU A 323 -3.49 4.28 -8.98
CA LEU A 323 -3.05 5.61 -9.34
C LEU A 323 -3.68 6.08 -10.66
N GLN A 324 -3.72 5.20 -11.67
CA GLN A 324 -4.40 5.49 -12.94
C GLN A 324 -5.89 5.78 -12.74
N ILE A 325 -6.60 5.00 -11.91
CA ILE A 325 -8.02 5.21 -11.61
C ILE A 325 -8.26 6.60 -11.01
N ILE A 326 -7.42 7.02 -10.06
CA ILE A 326 -7.52 8.34 -9.44
C ILE A 326 -7.31 9.45 -10.47
N MET A 327 -6.31 9.29 -11.34
CA MET A 327 -6.02 10.27 -12.39
C MET A 327 -7.16 10.38 -13.39
N ASP A 328 -7.71 9.26 -13.86
CA ASP A 328 -8.81 9.23 -14.81
C ASP A 328 -10.07 9.88 -14.21
N ALA A 329 -10.38 9.59 -12.94
CA ALA A 329 -11.56 10.13 -12.24
C ALA A 329 -11.53 11.66 -12.08
N LYS A 330 -10.34 12.26 -12.01
CA LYS A 330 -10.17 13.72 -11.77
C LYS A 330 -9.47 14.45 -12.93
N GLY A 331 -9.33 13.80 -14.09
CA GLY A 331 -8.70 14.43 -15.25
C GLY A 331 -7.24 14.85 -15.02
N LEU A 332 -6.51 14.10 -14.20
CA LEU A 332 -5.11 14.39 -13.88
C LEU A 332 -4.18 13.72 -14.90
N GLY A 333 -3.02 14.32 -15.11
CA GLY A 333 -1.89 13.77 -15.83
C GLY A 333 -0.74 13.45 -14.89
N MET A 334 0.19 12.60 -15.35
CA MET A 334 1.41 12.27 -14.64
C MET A 334 2.64 12.40 -15.53
N ARG A 335 3.73 12.92 -14.95
CA ARG A 335 5.07 12.86 -15.53
C ARG A 335 6.05 12.19 -14.57
N LYS A 336 6.68 11.11 -15.01
CA LYS A 336 7.68 10.38 -14.22
C LYS A 336 9.08 10.89 -14.53
N THR A 337 9.82 11.26 -13.48
CA THR A 337 11.26 11.58 -13.56
C THR A 337 12.00 10.79 -12.48
N GLY A 338 12.59 9.66 -12.87
CA GLY A 338 13.24 8.74 -11.92
C GLY A 338 12.26 8.18 -10.88
N THR A 339 12.52 8.44 -9.60
CA THR A 339 11.68 8.04 -8.43
C THR A 339 10.65 9.11 -8.05
N VAL A 340 10.55 10.19 -8.82
CA VAL A 340 9.59 11.27 -8.58
C VAL A 340 8.46 11.19 -9.61
N LEU A 341 7.23 11.19 -9.12
CA LEU A 341 6.02 11.24 -9.92
C LEU A 341 5.39 12.63 -9.76
N TRP A 342 5.39 13.42 -10.81
CA TRP A 342 4.71 14.70 -10.85
C TRP A 342 3.27 14.50 -11.31
N ILE A 343 2.30 14.99 -10.54
CA ILE A 343 0.87 14.86 -10.83
C ILE A 343 0.23 16.25 -10.80
N ALA A 344 -0.44 16.59 -11.89
CA ALA A 344 -1.16 17.86 -12.04
C ALA A 344 -2.37 17.66 -12.97
N PRO A 345 -3.29 18.63 -13.10
CA PRO A 345 -4.33 18.59 -14.13
C PRO A 345 -3.72 18.39 -15.54
N LYS A 346 -4.38 17.62 -16.41
CA LYS A 346 -3.85 17.27 -17.74
C LYS A 346 -3.40 18.50 -18.55
N ASP A 347 -4.21 19.55 -18.54
CA ASP A 347 -3.92 20.80 -19.25
C ASP A 347 -2.59 21.45 -18.82
N GLU A 348 -2.19 21.25 -17.55
CA GLU A 348 -0.95 21.81 -16.99
C GLU A 348 0.27 20.92 -17.26
N ILE A 349 0.06 19.60 -17.34
CA ILE A 349 1.09 18.61 -17.72
C ILE A 349 1.48 18.77 -19.19
N ASP A 350 0.49 18.97 -20.08
CA ASP A 350 0.69 19.05 -21.52
C ASP A 350 1.33 20.38 -21.96
N ALA A 351 1.21 21.42 -21.15
CA ALA A 351 1.80 22.73 -21.40
C ALA A 351 3.30 22.85 -21.06
N ARG A 352 3.92 21.80 -20.49
CA ARG A 352 5.32 21.80 -19.99
C ARG A 352 6.19 20.76 -20.68
#